data_AF-A0A318PNC0-F1
#
_entry.id   AF-A0A318PNC0-F1
#
_cell.length_a   1.000
_cell.length_b   1.000
_cell.length_c   1.000
_cell.angle_alpha   90.00
_cell.angle_beta   90.00
_cell.angle_gamma   90.00
#
_symmetry.space_group_name_H-M   'P 1'
#
loop_
_entity.id
_entity.type
_entity.pdbx_description
1 polymer ?
#
loop_
_entity_poly.entity_id
_entity_poly.type
_entity_poly.pdbx_seq_one_letter_code
_entity_poly.pdbx_strand_id
1 'polypeptide(L)'
;MRLNERRCRITGVSDPRFLIASHIKPWRDCTDQEKLDGCNGLLLSPHVDRLFDRGRISFANDGTLLKSAVLPPEVWSAWGLDNIINVGAFTNAQATYLALHREAIFKG
;
A
#
# COMPACT_ATOMS: atom_id res chain seq x y z
N MET A 1 0.64 11.05 16.42
CA MET A 1 0.40 9.89 15.53
C MET A 1 1.72 9.14 15.39
N ARG A 2 1.83 7.90 15.88
CA ARG A 2 3.06 7.11 15.67
C ARG A 2 3.08 6.68 14.20
N LEU A 3 4.10 7.09 13.46
CA LEU A 3 4.31 6.62 12.09
C LEU A 3 4.84 5.18 12.19
N ASN A 4 4.01 4.20 11.81
CA ASN A 4 4.44 2.80 11.70
C ASN A 4 5.39 2.59 10.51
N GLU A 5 5.30 3.47 9.52
CA GLU A 5 6.12 3.45 8.32
C GLU A 5 7.21 4.52 8.36
N ARG A 6 8.36 4.22 7.76
CA ARG A 6 9.51 5.15 7.69
C ARG A 6 9.91 5.54 6.27
N ARG A 7 9.39 4.84 5.27
CA ARG A 7 9.72 4.98 3.86
C ARG A 7 8.64 4.34 3.00
N CYS A 8 8.66 4.59 1.70
CA CYS A 8 7.88 3.83 0.75
C CYS A 8 8.26 2.35 0.79
N ARG A 9 7.27 1.47 1.01
CA ARG A 9 7.47 0.01 1.02
C ARG A 9 7.98 -0.54 -0.31
N ILE A 10 7.64 0.11 -1.41
CA ILE A 10 7.97 -0.33 -2.77
C ILE A 10 9.28 0.31 -3.25
N THR A 11 9.38 1.64 -3.23
CA THR A 11 10.53 2.36 -3.82
C THR A 11 11.68 2.59 -2.83
N GLY A 12 11.45 2.41 -1.53
CA GLY A 12 12.43 2.70 -0.48
C GLY A 12 12.65 4.19 -0.17
N VAL A 13 12.01 5.11 -0.91
CA VAL A 13 12.11 6.56 -0.68
C VAL A 13 11.68 6.91 0.74
N SER A 14 12.51 7.64 1.48
CA SER A 14 12.25 8.03 2.88
C SER A 14 12.04 9.53 3.09
N ASP A 15 12.23 10.36 2.04
CA ASP A 15 11.99 11.79 2.13
C ASP A 15 10.48 12.06 2.11
N PRO A 16 9.89 12.57 3.21
CA PRO A 16 8.45 12.72 3.35
C PRO A 16 7.83 13.68 2.33
N ARG A 17 8.61 14.58 1.72
CA ARG A 17 8.12 15.50 0.67
C ARG A 17 7.69 14.77 -0.60
N PHE A 18 8.16 13.53 -0.79
CA PHE A 18 7.86 12.67 -1.93
C PHE A 18 7.02 11.46 -1.55
N LEU A 19 6.38 11.48 -0.38
CA LEU A 19 5.57 10.38 0.13
C LEU A 19 4.15 10.83 0.40
N ILE A 20 3.21 9.93 0.11
CA ILE A 20 1.80 10.06 0.45
C ILE A 20 1.53 9.15 1.65
N ALA A 21 0.83 9.67 2.65
CA ALA A 21 0.25 8.87 3.72
C ALA A 21 -1.08 8.28 3.22
N SER A 22 -0.99 7.11 2.60
CA SER A 22 -2.09 6.41 1.96
C SER A 22 -2.85 5.56 2.98
N HIS A 23 -4.17 5.69 3.07
CA HIS A 23 -4.97 4.86 3.95
C HIS A 23 -5.23 3.49 3.34
N ILE A 24 -5.06 2.42 4.13
CA ILE A 24 -5.32 1.04 3.69
C ILE A 24 -6.82 0.81 3.54
N LYS A 25 -7.60 1.16 4.57
CA LYS A 25 -9.05 1.28 4.50
C LYS A 25 -9.39 2.69 4.05
N PRO A 26 -10.19 2.89 2.99
CA PRO A 26 -10.48 4.22 2.45
C PRO A 26 -11.04 5.16 3.51
N TRP A 27 -10.58 6.41 3.51
CA TRP A 27 -10.98 7.42 4.49
C TRP A 27 -12.50 7.58 4.63
N ARG A 28 -13.23 7.49 3.51
CA ARG A 28 -14.69 7.63 3.45
C ARG A 28 -15.42 6.51 4.22
N ASP A 29 -14.79 5.36 4.37
CA ASP A 29 -15.35 4.15 5.00
C ASP A 29 -14.80 3.95 6.43
N CYS A 30 -13.94 4.88 6.90
CA CYS A 30 -13.33 4.82 8.22
C CYS A 30 -14.17 5.51 9.30
N THR A 31 -14.21 4.89 10.48
CA THR A 31 -14.59 5.55 11.74
C THR A 31 -13.54 6.59 12.13
N ASP A 32 -13.88 7.51 13.03
CA ASP A 32 -12.95 8.56 13.46
C ASP A 32 -11.70 8.01 14.16
N GLN A 33 -11.80 6.84 14.80
CA GLN A 33 -10.65 6.15 15.37
C GLN A 33 -9.74 5.57 14.29
N GLU A 34 -10.29 4.93 13.25
CA GLU A 34 -9.53 4.34 12.14
C GLU A 34 -8.84 5.40 11.28
N LYS A 35 -9.40 6.62 11.19
CA LYS A 35 -8.77 7.75 10.48
C LYS A 35 -7.45 8.18 11.13
N LEU A 36 -7.36 8.06 12.45
CA LEU A 36 -6.19 8.45 13.25
C LEU A 36 -5.25 7.28 13.57
N ASP A 37 -5.61 6.06 13.18
CA ASP A 37 -4.80 4.87 13.41
C ASP A 37 -3.63 4.79 12.40
N GLY A 38 -2.40 4.87 12.93
CA GLY A 38 -1.19 4.72 12.12
C GLY A 38 -1.02 3.32 11.50
N CYS A 39 -1.75 2.31 11.97
CA CYS A 39 -1.80 0.98 11.36
C CYS A 39 -2.69 0.94 10.11
N ASN A 40 -3.58 1.92 9.95
CA ASN A 40 -4.41 2.07 8.75
C ASN A 40 -3.72 2.91 7.67
N GLY A 41 -2.40 3.12 7.77
CA GLY A 41 -1.65 3.97 6.86
C GLY A 41 -0.39 3.29 6.33
N LEU A 42 -0.08 3.54 5.05
CA LEU A 42 1.20 3.25 4.42
C LEU A 42 1.84 4.55 3.93
N LEU A 43 3.17 4.62 3.95
CA LEU A 43 3.90 5.63 3.18
C LEU A 43 4.17 5.05 1.80
N LEU A 44 3.76 5.76 0.74
CA LEU A 44 3.94 5.32 -0.64
C LEU A 44 4.42 6.47 -1.53
N SER A 45 5.27 6.18 -2.52
CA SER A 45 5.55 7.15 -3.59
C SER A 45 4.26 7.42 -4.39
N PRO A 46 4.07 8.61 -4.98
CA PRO A 46 2.80 8.99 -5.62
C PRO A 46 2.28 8.02 -6.68
N HIS A 47 3.18 7.45 -7.49
CA HIS A 47 2.80 6.46 -8.50
C HIS A 47 2.41 5.11 -7.90
N VAL A 48 3.02 4.71 -6.77
CA VAL A 48 2.68 3.49 -6.03
C VAL A 48 1.35 3.63 -5.30
N ASP A 49 1.15 4.77 -4.64
CA ASP A 49 -0.12 5.14 -4.01
C ASP A 49 -1.27 5.01 -5.01
N ARG A 50 -1.09 5.56 -6.21
CA ARG A 50 -2.07 5.45 -7.30
C ARG A 50 -2.40 4.00 -7.69
N LEU A 51 -1.43 3.09 -7.66
CA LEU A 51 -1.67 1.68 -7.93
C LEU A 51 -2.45 1.03 -6.79
N PHE A 52 -2.09 1.34 -5.55
CA PHE A 52 -2.69 0.77 -4.36
C PHE A 52 -4.16 1.22 -4.25
N ASP A 53 -4.43 2.53 -4.26
CA ASP A 53 -5.77 3.12 -4.19
C ASP A 53 -6.73 2.63 -5.28
N ARG A 54 -6.18 2.27 -6.44
CA ARG A 54 -6.97 1.78 -7.59
C ARG A 54 -7.05 0.26 -7.65
N GLY A 55 -6.55 -0.44 -6.63
CA GLY A 55 -6.57 -1.89 -6.51
C GLY A 55 -5.69 -2.60 -7.52
N ARG A 56 -4.70 -1.92 -8.12
CA ARG A 56 -3.75 -2.52 -9.05
C ARG A 56 -2.64 -3.29 -8.32
N ILE A 57 -2.38 -2.91 -7.08
CA ILE A 57 -1.54 -3.66 -6.15
C ILE A 57 -2.24 -3.85 -4.82
N SER A 58 -1.84 -4.88 -4.09
CA SER A 58 -2.11 -5.04 -2.68
C SER A 58 -0.95 -5.81 -2.05
N PHE A 59 -1.02 -6.10 -0.76
CA PHE A 59 -0.01 -6.87 -0.06
C PHE A 59 -0.61 -8.03 0.71
N ALA A 60 0.08 -9.17 0.68
CA ALA A 60 -0.14 -10.25 1.63
C ALA A 60 0.46 -9.87 2.99
N ASN A 61 0.06 -10.58 4.04
CA ASN A 61 0.45 -10.25 5.42
C ASN A 61 1.97 -10.38 5.66
N ASP A 62 2.62 -11.28 4.92
CA ASP A 62 4.06 -11.52 4.94
C ASP A 62 4.87 -10.49 4.13
N GLY A 63 4.21 -9.50 3.53
CA GLY A 63 4.84 -8.49 2.68
C GLY A 63 4.86 -8.84 1.19
N THR A 64 4.36 -10.00 0.78
CA THR A 64 4.37 -10.38 -0.64
C THR A 64 3.50 -9.42 -1.44
N LEU A 65 4.05 -8.87 -2.52
CA LEU A 65 3.38 -7.94 -3.42
C LEU A 65 2.38 -8.69 -4.30
N LEU A 66 1.10 -8.36 -4.17
CA LEU A 66 0.03 -8.88 -5.01
C LEU A 66 -0.17 -7.93 -6.19
N LYS A 67 -0.01 -8.46 -7.41
CA LYS A 67 -0.11 -7.68 -8.65
C LYS A 67 -1.41 -8.01 -9.36
N SER A 68 -2.18 -6.98 -9.72
CA SER A 68 -3.37 -7.12 -10.56
C SER A 68 -2.98 -7.47 -11.99
N ALA A 69 -3.66 -8.45 -12.60
CA ALA A 69 -3.48 -8.79 -14.01
C ALA A 69 -3.96 -7.67 -14.96
N VAL A 70 -4.71 -6.68 -14.44
CA VAL A 70 -5.28 -5.58 -15.23
C VAL A 70 -4.25 -4.46 -15.47
N LEU A 71 -3.12 -4.44 -14.75
CA LEU A 71 -2.07 -3.46 -15.01
C LEU A 71 -1.16 -3.95 -16.15
N PRO A 72 -1.03 -3.20 -17.26
CA PRO A 72 -0.23 -3.63 -18.39
C PRO A 72 1.26 -3.85 -18.03
N PRO A 73 1.92 -4.91 -18.54
CA PRO A 73 3.34 -5.20 -18.27
C PRO A 73 4.29 -4.02 -18.51
N GLU A 74 4.02 -3.21 -19.53
CA GLU A 74 4.83 -2.05 -19.87
C GLU A 74 4.85 -0.98 -18.76
N VAL A 75 3.77 -0.86 -17.97
CA VAL A 75 3.72 0.09 -16.85
C VAL A 75 4.63 -0.38 -15.72
N TRP A 76 4.64 -1.68 -15.43
CA TRP A 76 5.54 -2.27 -14.44
C TRP A 76 7.00 -2.01 -14.77
N SER A 77 7.37 -2.23 -16.03
CA SER A 77 8.73 -2.02 -16.52
C SER A 77 9.11 -0.54 -16.54
N ALA A 78 8.23 0.33 -17.06
CA ALA A 78 8.48 1.77 -17.13
C ALA A 78 8.68 2.42 -15.76
N TRP A 79 8.07 1.87 -14.70
CA TRP A 79 8.24 2.35 -13.33
C TRP A 79 9.27 1.55 -12.52
N GLY A 80 9.93 0.53 -13.11
CA GLY A 80 10.94 -0.29 -12.45
C GLY A 80 10.40 -1.11 -11.27
N LEU A 81 9.15 -1.56 -11.34
CA LEU A 81 8.44 -2.28 -10.27
C LEU A 81 8.29 -3.79 -10.55
N ASP A 82 8.84 -4.25 -11.66
CA ASP A 82 8.76 -5.62 -12.17
C ASP A 82 9.42 -6.63 -11.22
N ASN A 83 10.59 -6.29 -10.66
CA ASN A 83 11.38 -7.22 -9.83
C ASN A 83 11.02 -7.21 -8.34
N ILE A 84 10.02 -6.41 -7.94
CA ILE A 84 9.61 -6.33 -6.54
C ILE A 84 8.64 -7.47 -6.24
N ILE A 85 9.02 -8.29 -5.26
CA ILE A 85 8.27 -9.49 -4.85
C ILE A 85 7.78 -9.37 -3.41
N ASN A 86 8.58 -8.80 -2.50
CA ASN A 86 8.22 -8.70 -1.08
C ASN A 86 8.76 -7.39 -0.47
N VAL A 87 7.99 -6.76 0.42
CA VAL A 87 8.29 -5.46 1.06
C VAL A 87 8.49 -5.54 2.58
N GLY A 88 8.70 -6.75 3.09
CA GLY A 88 8.76 -7.07 4.51
C GLY A 88 7.38 -7.20 5.14
N ALA A 89 7.31 -7.99 6.22
CA ALA A 89 6.07 -8.31 6.90
C ALA A 89 5.36 -7.08 7.48
N PHE A 90 4.03 -7.19 7.58
CA PHE A 90 3.17 -6.23 8.24
C PHE A 90 2.86 -6.68 9.67
N THR A 91 2.58 -5.71 10.54
CA THR A 91 2.06 -6.01 11.88
C THR A 91 0.66 -6.63 11.78
N ASN A 92 0.23 -7.35 12.83
CA ASN A 92 -1.12 -7.92 12.87
C ASN A 92 -2.21 -6.85 12.67
N ALA A 93 -2.02 -5.65 13.22
CA ALA A 93 -2.96 -4.53 13.07
C ALA A 93 -3.04 -4.04 11.61
N GLN A 94 -1.90 -3.85 10.94
CA GLN A 94 -1.87 -3.51 9.51
C GLN A 94 -2.47 -4.63 8.66
N ALA A 95 -2.21 -5.90 9.01
CA ALA A 95 -2.74 -7.06 8.31
C ALA A 95 -4.28 -7.11 8.31
N THR A 96 -4.93 -6.66 9.39
CA THR A 96 -6.40 -6.52 9.45
C THR A 96 -6.92 -5.55 8.41
N TYR A 97 -6.31 -4.35 8.28
CA TYR A 97 -6.72 -3.40 7.24
C TYR A 97 -6.38 -3.92 5.84
N LEU A 98 -5.23 -4.56 5.65
CA LEU A 98 -4.85 -5.13 4.35
C LEU A 98 -5.80 -6.24 3.90
N ALA A 99 -6.37 -7.01 4.83
CA ALA A 99 -7.42 -7.97 4.51
C ALA A 99 -8.66 -7.27 3.90
N LEU A 100 -9.10 -6.17 4.51
CA LEU A 100 -10.21 -5.35 3.98
C LEU A 100 -9.87 -4.78 2.61
N HIS A 101 -8.65 -4.28 2.42
CA HIS A 101 -8.21 -3.77 1.11
C HIS A 101 -8.21 -4.86 0.03
N ARG A 102 -7.74 -6.07 0.35
CA ARG A 102 -7.75 -7.22 -0.56
C ARG A 102 -9.17 -7.65 -0.96
N GLU A 103 -10.12 -7.57 -0.02
CA GLU A 103 -11.50 -7.97 -0.26
C GLU A 103 -12.29 -6.91 -1.04
N ALA A 104 -12.13 -5.63 -0.69
CA ALA A 104 -13.01 -4.57 -1.17
C ALA A 104 -12.44 -3.73 -2.34
N ILE A 105 -11.10 -3.68 -2.50
CA ILE A 105 -10.45 -2.72 -3.40
C ILE A 105 -9.58 -3.40 -4.44
N PHE A 106 -8.79 -4.40 -4.02
CA PHE A 106 -7.86 -5.10 -4.90
C PHE A 106 -8.57 -5.79 -6.07
N LYS A 107 -8.05 -5.59 -7.28
CA LYS A 107 -8.59 -6.13 -8.53
C LYS A 107 -7.66 -7.20 -9.07
N GLY A 108 -7.49 -8.27 -8.28
CA GLY A 108 -6.68 -9.43 -8.62
C GLY A 108 -7.21 -10.17 -9.84
#